data_AF-A0A2J8N285-F1
#
_entry.id   AF-A0A2J8N285-F1
#
_cell.length_a   1.000
_cell.length_b   1.000
_cell.length_c   1.000
_cell.angle_alpha   90.00
_cell.angle_beta   90.00
_cell.angle_gamma   90.00
#
_symmetry.space_group_name_H-M   'P 1'
#
loop_
_entity.id
_entity.type
_entity.pdbx_description
1 polymer ?
#
loop_
_entity_poly.entity_id
_entity_poly.type
_entity_poly.pdbx_seq_one_letter_code
_entity_poly.pdbx_strand_id
1 'polypeptide(L)'
;MEKAADLQDTDSLTLKFKFNPKLGIDNPVLSLADDHDPYDPWSLERPRFCLLSKEEGKSFGFHLQQELGRAGHMVCRVDPGTSAQRQGLQEGDRILAVNNDVVEHEDYAVAIRVLSGWC
;
A
#
# COMPACT_ATOMS: atom_id res chain seq x y z
N MET A 1 25.58 -39.11 10.88
CA MET A 1 24.33 -38.43 10.51
C MET A 1 24.09 -37.42 11.62
N GLU A 2 24.18 -36.11 11.47
CA GLU A 2 24.07 -35.21 10.31
C GLU A 2 24.99 -34.01 10.64
N LYS A 3 25.89 -33.64 9.73
CA LYS A 3 26.70 -32.41 9.88
C LYS A 3 25.80 -31.25 9.46
N ALA A 4 25.56 -30.31 10.38
CA ALA A 4 24.89 -29.05 10.09
C ALA A 4 25.58 -28.39 8.89
N ALA A 5 24.79 -28.02 7.90
CA ALA A 5 25.26 -27.38 6.68
C ALA A 5 26.03 -26.09 7.02
N ASP A 6 27.15 -25.89 6.32
CA ASP A 6 27.90 -24.63 6.29
C ASP A 6 26.93 -23.47 6.05
N LEU A 7 26.82 -22.58 7.04
CA LEU A 7 26.29 -21.23 6.85
C LEU A 7 27.27 -20.50 5.93
N GLN A 8 27.04 -20.59 4.62
CA GLN A 8 27.82 -19.84 3.66
C GLN A 8 27.66 -18.34 3.93
N ASP A 9 28.79 -17.75 4.30
CA ASP A 9 29.13 -16.34 4.50
C ASP A 9 28.23 -15.36 3.71
N THR A 10 27.15 -14.91 4.35
CA THR A 10 26.16 -13.97 3.77
C THR A 10 26.74 -12.57 3.57
N ASP A 11 27.94 -12.29 4.08
CA ASP A 11 28.62 -11.00 3.90
C ASP A 11 28.99 -10.78 2.42
N SER A 12 29.15 -11.85 1.63
CA SER A 12 29.42 -11.76 0.19
C SER A 12 28.21 -11.32 -0.65
N LEU A 13 26.99 -11.40 -0.10
CA LEU A 13 25.74 -11.04 -0.79
C LEU A 13 25.22 -9.64 -0.39
N THR A 14 25.86 -8.97 0.56
CA THR A 14 25.38 -7.70 1.11
C THR A 14 26.11 -6.51 0.48
N LEU A 15 25.50 -5.86 -0.52
CA LEU A 15 26.04 -4.62 -1.08
C LEU A 15 25.71 -3.43 -0.18
N LYS A 16 26.75 -2.86 0.44
CA LYS A 16 26.63 -1.67 1.28
C LYS A 16 26.46 -0.41 0.44
N PHE A 17 25.27 0.18 0.47
CA PHE A 17 25.02 1.48 -0.13
C PHE A 17 25.83 2.59 0.59
N LYS A 18 26.44 3.50 -0.16
CA LYS A 18 27.18 4.66 0.37
C LYS A 18 26.58 5.94 -0.20
N PHE A 19 26.19 6.85 0.69
CA PHE A 19 25.70 8.18 0.34
C PHE A 19 26.76 8.97 -0.43
N ASN A 20 26.35 9.65 -1.50
CA ASN A 20 27.23 10.49 -2.32
C ASN A 20 26.83 11.98 -2.20
N PRO A 21 27.49 12.77 -1.32
CA PRO A 21 27.12 14.15 -1.03
C PRO A 21 27.28 15.11 -2.22
N LYS A 22 27.99 14.71 -3.30
CA LYS A 22 28.16 15.53 -4.50
C LYS A 22 26.97 15.47 -5.46
N LEU A 23 26.14 14.43 -5.35
CA LEU A 23 24.98 14.22 -6.21
C LEU A 23 23.68 14.76 -5.60
N GLY A 24 23.70 15.16 -4.32
CA GLY A 24 22.50 15.65 -3.62
C GLY A 24 21.37 14.63 -3.47
N ILE A 25 21.65 13.34 -3.72
CA ILE A 25 20.66 12.26 -3.61
C ILE A 25 20.68 11.75 -2.17
N ASP A 26 19.78 12.28 -1.34
CA ASP A 26 19.30 11.55 -0.17
C ASP A 26 18.56 10.30 -0.67
N ASN A 27 18.83 9.12 -0.08
CA ASN A 27 18.15 7.87 -0.43
C ASN A 27 17.08 7.58 0.62
N PRO A 28 15.89 8.22 0.57
CA PRO A 28 14.83 7.95 1.52
C PRO A 28 14.34 6.52 1.30
N VAL A 29 14.50 5.68 2.33
CA VAL A 29 14.00 4.31 2.32
C VAL A 29 12.64 4.27 3.01
N LEU A 30 11.62 3.83 2.29
CA LEU A 30 10.35 3.40 2.88
C LEU A 30 10.44 1.87 3.04
N SER A 31 10.46 1.40 4.28
CA SER A 31 10.48 -0.04 4.60
C SER A 31 9.09 -0.47 5.05
N LEU A 32 8.54 -1.47 4.36
CA LEU A 32 7.39 -2.24 4.82
C LEU A 32 7.94 -3.56 5.33
N ALA A 33 8.34 -3.63 6.59
CA ALA A 33 8.18 -4.91 7.28
C ALA A 33 6.70 -4.97 7.63
N ASP A 34 6.03 -6.09 7.33
CA ASP A 34 4.63 -6.31 7.69
C ASP A 34 4.45 -6.07 9.20
N ASP A 35 4.00 -4.87 9.57
CA ASP A 35 3.47 -4.57 10.91
C ASP A 35 2.12 -5.28 11.14
N HIS A 36 1.71 -6.14 10.21
CA HIS A 36 0.59 -7.05 10.36
C HIS A 36 0.99 -8.19 11.30
N ASP A 37 1.11 -7.88 12.59
CA ASP A 37 1.01 -8.91 13.61
C ASP A 37 -0.47 -9.33 13.68
N PRO A 38 -0.85 -10.53 13.18
CA PRO A 38 -2.25 -10.97 13.17
C PRO A 38 -2.79 -11.24 14.58
N TYR A 39 -1.95 -11.11 15.62
CA TYR A 39 -2.31 -11.28 17.02
C TYR A 39 -2.39 -9.96 17.80
N ASP A 40 -1.97 -8.82 17.21
CA ASP A 40 -2.19 -7.50 17.81
C ASP A 40 -3.62 -7.03 17.52
N PRO A 41 -4.51 -7.00 18.54
CA PRO A 41 -5.91 -6.59 18.34
C PRO A 41 -6.05 -5.13 17.90
N TRP A 42 -5.00 -4.32 18.04
CA TRP A 42 -4.97 -2.89 17.72
C TRP A 42 -4.36 -2.61 16.34
N SER A 43 -3.83 -3.62 15.64
CA SER A 43 -3.28 -3.49 14.29
C SER A 43 -4.34 -3.12 13.24
N LEU A 44 -5.61 -3.51 13.49
CA LEU A 44 -6.75 -3.26 12.62
C LEU A 44 -7.22 -1.80 12.59
N GLU A 45 -6.79 -0.96 13.54
CA GLU A 45 -7.24 0.43 13.65
C GLU A 45 -6.26 1.43 13.01
N ARG A 46 -5.14 0.96 12.46
CA ARG A 46 -4.14 1.85 11.86
C ARG A 46 -4.47 2.11 10.39
N PRO A 47 -4.75 3.37 10.00
CA PRO A 47 -5.01 3.70 8.61
C PRO A 47 -3.76 3.44 7.76
N ARG A 48 -3.96 2.77 6.62
CA ARG A 48 -2.92 2.57 5.60
C ARG A 48 -2.88 3.78 4.68
N PHE A 49 -1.71 4.41 4.58
CA PHE A 49 -1.49 5.48 3.61
C PHE A 49 -0.91 4.89 2.32
N CYS A 50 -1.77 4.74 1.30
CA CYS A 50 -1.38 4.19 0.01
C CYS A 50 -1.22 5.31 -1.03
N LEU A 51 0.01 5.58 -1.48
CA LEU A 51 0.27 6.58 -2.51
C LEU A 51 0.17 5.96 -3.91
N LEU A 52 -1.03 5.99 -4.49
CA LEU A 52 -1.29 5.36 -5.78
C LEU A 52 -0.86 6.27 -6.94
N SER A 53 0.00 5.75 -7.81
CA SER A 53 0.36 6.39 -9.08
C SER A 53 -0.47 5.81 -10.23
N LYS A 54 -1.07 6.68 -11.04
CA LYS A 54 -1.74 6.28 -12.27
C LYS A 54 -0.70 6.22 -13.39
N GLU A 55 -0.37 5.01 -13.85
CA GLU A 55 0.44 4.83 -15.05
C GLU A 55 -0.40 5.17 -16.30
N GLU A 56 0.22 5.77 -17.32
CA GLU A 56 -0.48 6.22 -18.53
C GLU A 56 -1.20 5.03 -19.21
N GLY A 57 -2.51 5.19 -19.47
CA GLY A 57 -3.35 4.13 -20.04
C GLY A 57 -3.75 3.00 -19.08
N LYS A 58 -3.35 3.05 -17.80
CA LYS A 58 -3.70 2.02 -16.80
C LYS A 58 -4.61 2.58 -15.69
N SER A 59 -5.35 1.68 -15.05
CA SER A 59 -6.08 1.96 -13.81
C SER A 59 -5.15 1.86 -12.60
N PHE A 60 -5.63 2.29 -11.43
CA PHE A 60 -4.88 2.12 -10.18
C PHE A 60 -4.75 0.64 -9.75
N GLY A 61 -5.61 -0.24 -10.27
CA GLY A 61 -5.55 -1.69 -10.04
C GLY A 61 -6.33 -2.17 -8.81
N PHE A 62 -7.45 -1.53 -8.48
CA PHE A 62 -8.35 -1.99 -7.43
C PHE A 62 -9.80 -1.72 -7.79
N HIS A 63 -10.70 -2.43 -7.13
CA HIS A 63 -12.15 -2.32 -7.30
C HIS A 63 -12.80 -1.89 -5.99
N LEU A 64 -13.74 -0.96 -6.10
CA LEU A 64 -14.56 -0.49 -4.98
C LEU A 64 -15.95 -1.10 -5.03
N GLN A 65 -16.46 -1.43 -3.86
CA GLN A 65 -17.83 -1.85 -3.63
C GLN A 65 -18.45 -0.96 -2.54
N GLN A 66 -19.71 -0.59 -2.74
CA GLN A 66 -20.51 0.06 -1.70
C GLN A 66 -21.10 -1.01 -0.76
N GLU A 67 -20.94 -0.82 0.55
CA GLU A 67 -21.54 -1.71 1.55
C GLU A 67 -23.06 -1.48 1.62
N LEU A 68 -23.87 -2.53 1.40
CA LEU A 68 -25.34 -2.40 1.48
C LEU A 68 -25.75 -2.05 2.92
N GLY A 69 -26.36 -0.88 3.11
CA GLY A 69 -26.90 -0.43 4.39
C GLY A 69 -25.92 0.37 5.27
N ARG A 70 -24.70 0.66 4.80
CA ARG A 70 -23.75 1.58 5.43
C ARG A 70 -23.19 2.58 4.41
N ALA A 71 -22.95 3.82 4.84
CA ALA A 71 -22.14 4.76 4.10
C ALA A 71 -20.67 4.33 4.29
N GLY A 72 -20.11 3.67 3.28
CA GLY A 72 -18.76 3.15 3.34
C GLY A 72 -18.34 2.53 2.01
N HIS A 73 -17.11 2.83 1.59
CA HIS A 73 -16.50 2.31 0.38
C HIS A 73 -15.43 1.29 0.76
N MET A 74 -15.61 0.06 0.30
CA MET A 74 -14.70 -1.04 0.60
C MET A 74 -13.98 -1.52 -0.65
N VAL A 75 -12.69 -1.78 -0.53
CA VAL A 75 -11.90 -2.42 -1.57
C VAL A 75 -12.29 -3.89 -1.61
N CYS A 76 -12.92 -4.32 -2.70
CA CYS A 76 -13.34 -5.71 -2.86
C CYS A 76 -12.31 -6.57 -3.59
N ARG A 77 -11.40 -5.93 -4.33
CA ARG A 77 -10.36 -6.62 -5.10
C ARG A 77 -9.17 -5.71 -5.36
N VAL A 78 -7.97 -6.27 -5.28
CA VAL A 78 -6.73 -5.63 -5.71
C VAL A 78 -6.05 -6.49 -6.76
N ASP A 79 -5.74 -5.90 -7.91
CA ASP A 79 -5.16 -6.62 -9.04
C ASP A 79 -3.65 -6.82 -8.84
N PRO A 80 -3.11 -8.02 -9.08
CA PRO A 80 -1.69 -8.31 -8.93
C PRO A 80 -0.79 -7.47 -9.85
N GLY A 81 0.38 -7.07 -9.35
CA GLY A 81 1.39 -6.31 -10.08
C GLY A 81 1.04 -4.83 -10.29
N THR A 82 -0.09 -4.35 -9.76
CA THR A 82 -0.53 -2.97 -9.93
C THR A 82 0.09 -2.02 -8.89
N SER A 83 -0.15 -0.72 -9.06
CA SER A 83 0.27 0.29 -8.07
C SER A 83 -0.40 0.03 -6.71
N ALA A 84 -1.71 -0.28 -6.71
CA ALA A 84 -2.47 -0.59 -5.51
C ALA A 84 -1.83 -1.71 -4.65
N GLN A 85 -1.48 -2.84 -5.27
CA GLN A 85 -0.84 -3.94 -4.54
C GLN A 85 0.53 -3.54 -3.97
N ARG A 86 1.36 -2.85 -4.77
CA ARG A 86 2.71 -2.43 -4.36
C ARG A 86 2.69 -1.41 -3.21
N GLN A 87 1.63 -0.61 -3.11
CA GLN A 87 1.45 0.39 -2.06
C GLN A 87 0.77 -0.17 -0.81
N GLY A 88 0.44 -1.46 -0.80
CA GLY A 88 -0.10 -2.15 0.37
C GLY A 88 -1.60 -2.00 0.57
N LEU A 89 -2.35 -1.61 -0.47
CA LEU A 89 -3.82 -1.65 -0.46
C LEU A 89 -4.27 -3.11 -0.50
N GLN A 90 -5.25 -3.47 0.34
CA GLN A 90 -5.72 -4.84 0.52
C GLN A 90 -7.23 -4.97 0.35
N GLU A 91 -7.68 -6.19 0.06
CA GLU A 91 -9.11 -6.52 0.05
C GLU A 91 -9.66 -6.40 1.48
N GLY A 92 -10.82 -5.76 1.62
CA GLY A 92 -11.43 -5.44 2.92
C GLY A 92 -11.06 -4.05 3.46
N ASP A 93 -10.08 -3.35 2.88
CA ASP A 93 -9.74 -2.00 3.27
C ASP A 93 -10.93 -1.05 3.03
N ARG A 94 -11.18 -0.16 4.01
CA ARG A 94 -12.16 0.93 3.89
C ARG A 94 -11.47 2.20 3.44
N ILE A 95 -12.03 2.86 2.43
CA ILE A 95 -11.51 4.15 1.98
C ILE A 95 -12.06 5.25 2.87
N LEU A 96 -11.18 5.83 3.67
CA LEU A 96 -11.51 6.93 4.58
C LEU A 96 -11.38 8.29 3.90
N ALA A 97 -10.33 8.48 3.10
CA ALA A 97 -10.01 9.73 2.42
C ALA A 97 -9.25 9.50 1.11
N VAL A 98 -9.36 10.45 0.18
CA VAL A 98 -8.68 10.45 -1.12
C VAL A 98 -8.17 11.87 -1.38
N ASN A 99 -6.87 12.03 -1.65
CA ASN A 99 -6.25 13.33 -1.96
C ASN A 99 -6.58 14.45 -0.93
N ASN A 100 -6.65 14.10 0.35
CA ASN A 100 -7.06 14.95 1.49
C ASN A 100 -8.57 15.23 1.64
N ASP A 101 -9.41 14.73 0.75
CA ASP A 101 -10.87 14.79 0.90
C ASP A 101 -11.37 13.55 1.65
N VAL A 102 -12.06 13.74 2.77
CA VAL A 102 -12.68 12.65 3.53
C VAL A 102 -13.89 12.14 2.75
N VAL A 103 -13.91 10.83 2.47
CA VAL A 103 -14.97 10.18 1.68
C VAL A 103 -15.67 9.05 2.44
N GLU A 104 -15.33 8.82 3.71
CA GLU A 104 -15.87 7.72 4.52
C GLU A 104 -17.41 7.69 4.54
N HIS A 105 -18.03 8.88 4.63
CA HIS A 105 -19.49 9.04 4.76
C HIS A 105 -20.14 9.57 3.49
N GLU A 106 -19.39 9.65 2.38
CA GLU A 106 -19.87 10.18 1.12
C GLU A 106 -20.60 9.10 0.31
N ASP A 107 -21.39 9.56 -0.67
CA ASP A 107 -22.03 8.65 -1.62
C ASP A 107 -21.00 8.04 -2.59
N TYR A 108 -21.28 6.83 -3.07
CA TYR A 108 -20.40 6.10 -3.99
C TYR A 108 -20.03 6.92 -5.23
N ALA A 109 -20.97 7.69 -5.77
CA ALA A 109 -20.72 8.57 -6.91
C ALA A 109 -19.70 9.68 -6.60
N VAL A 110 -19.72 10.23 -5.38
CA VAL A 110 -18.79 11.27 -4.93
C VAL A 110 -17.39 10.69 -4.77
N ALA A 111 -17.26 9.55 -4.10
CA ALA A 111 -15.96 8.89 -3.92
C ALA A 111 -15.30 8.52 -5.26
N ILE A 112 -16.07 7.99 -6.22
CA ILE A 112 -15.55 7.71 -7.57
C ILE A 112 -15.12 8.99 -8.28
N ARG A 113 -15.86 10.09 -8.14
CA ARG A 113 -15.47 11.39 -8.71
C ARG A 113 -14.13 11.86 -8.16
N VAL A 114 -13.96 11.85 -6.84
CA VAL A 114 -12.72 12.28 -6.17
C VAL A 114 -11.53 11.38 -6.59
N LEU A 115 -11.72 10.05 -6.63
CA LEU A 115 -10.71 9.10 -7.10
C LEU A 115 -10.32 9.27 -8.57
N SER A 116 -11.28 9.67 -9.39
CA SER A 116 -11.05 9.86 -10.82
C SER A 116 -10.32 11.18 -11.14
N GLY A 117 -10.21 12.10 -10.18
CA GLY A 117 -9.49 13.38 -10.34
C GLY A 117 -10.22 14.40 -11.20
N TRP A 118 -11.53 14.23 -11.44
CA TRP A 118 -12.33 15.18 -12.21
C TRP A 118 -13.02 16.17 -11.27
N CYS A 119 -12.42 17.35 -11.11
CA CYS A 119 -13.14 18.55 -10.70
C CYS A 119 -13.94 19.09 -11.89
#